data_AF-A0A940ZGE3-F1
#
_entry.id   AF-A0A940ZGE3-F1
#
_cell.length_a   1.000
_cell.length_b   1.000
_cell.length_c   1.000
_cell.angle_alpha   90.00
_cell.angle_beta   90.00
_cell.angle_gamma   90.00
#
_symmetry.space_group_name_H-M   'P 1'
#
loop_
_entity.id
_entity.type
_entity.pdbx_description
1 polymer ?
#
loop_
_entity_poly.entity_id
_entity_poly.type
_entity_poly.pdbx_seq_one_letter_code
_entity_poly.pdbx_strand_id
1 'polypeptide(L)'
;MGSAHNGNYTGLMKQGQHFIIPLLPGDYLQTIKLAFVLTLLVFASVANAEQEPCRNLNEGKCRESNESRCREMNESMLQMMKSTPLDKPRDIERNKELIARVETMLTDNRRQGVDECRSWMDFNRIIVHQ
;
A
#
# COMPACT_ATOMS: atom_id res chain seq x y z
N MET A 1 -46.10 8.02 42.58
CA MET A 1 -45.61 9.38 42.91
C MET A 1 -44.87 9.91 41.68
N GLY A 2 -45.36 11.03 41.09
CA GLY A 2 -44.74 11.88 40.05
C GLY A 2 -44.47 11.22 38.68
N SER A 3 -45.09 11.55 37.53
CA SER A 3 -45.20 12.84 36.81
C SER A 3 -43.88 13.60 36.74
N ALA A 4 -43.41 14.18 35.64
CA ALA A 4 -43.79 14.29 34.24
C ALA A 4 -42.66 15.11 33.53
N HIS A 5 -42.85 15.45 32.25
CA HIS A 5 -42.10 16.41 31.40
C HIS A 5 -40.94 15.79 30.61
N ASN A 6 -41.03 15.55 29.30
CA ASN A 6 -41.43 16.38 28.15
C ASN A 6 -40.54 17.62 27.96
N GLY A 7 -39.88 17.71 26.80
CA GLY A 7 -39.01 18.82 26.44
C GLY A 7 -38.25 18.62 25.13
N ASN A 8 -39.00 18.55 24.02
CA ASN A 8 -38.49 18.81 22.68
C ASN A 8 -38.18 20.30 22.54
N TYR A 9 -36.94 20.67 22.18
CA TYR A 9 -36.59 22.03 21.76
C TYR A 9 -35.84 22.00 20.43
N THR A 10 -36.59 22.34 19.38
CA THR A 10 -36.11 22.84 18.11
C THR A 10 -35.56 24.27 18.25
N GLY A 11 -34.53 24.64 17.46
CA GLY A 11 -34.21 26.03 17.12
C GLY A 11 -32.70 26.28 17.01
N LEU A 12 -32.11 26.32 15.80
CA LEU A 12 -32.00 27.45 14.86
C LEU A 12 -31.22 28.68 15.39
N MET A 13 -30.09 28.91 14.70
CA MET A 13 -29.51 30.20 14.27
C MET A 13 -28.54 30.99 15.18
N LYS A 14 -27.43 31.33 14.52
CA LYS A 14 -26.73 32.64 14.45
C LYS A 14 -25.76 33.07 15.55
N GLN A 15 -24.48 33.11 15.13
CA GLN A 15 -23.73 34.34 14.79
C GLN A 15 -23.57 35.43 15.90
N GLY A 16 -22.32 35.68 16.31
CA GLY A 16 -21.90 36.87 17.08
C GLY A 16 -20.72 36.56 18.01
N GLN A 17 -19.49 36.58 17.50
CA GLN A 17 -18.47 37.61 17.79
C GLN A 17 -18.09 37.77 19.26
N HIS A 18 -16.82 37.48 19.57
CA HIS A 18 -15.82 38.46 20.02
C HIS A 18 -14.59 37.66 20.51
N PHE A 19 -13.60 37.47 19.64
CA PHE A 19 -12.23 37.30 20.14
C PHE A 19 -11.31 38.24 19.38
N ILE A 20 -10.89 39.22 20.15
CA ILE A 20 -9.95 40.30 19.91
C ILE A 20 -8.81 39.87 18.98
N ILE A 21 -8.60 40.69 17.95
CA ILE A 21 -7.41 40.71 17.09
C ILE A 21 -6.24 41.31 17.89
N PRO A 22 -5.07 40.65 17.99
CA PRO A 22 -3.81 41.37 18.00
C PRO A 22 -3.27 41.41 16.57
N LEU A 23 -3.34 42.59 15.97
CA LEU A 23 -2.54 42.96 14.81
C LEU A 23 -1.12 43.23 15.31
N LEU A 24 -0.13 42.76 14.53
CA LEU A 24 1.27 43.20 14.36
C LEU A 24 2.24 42.00 14.43
N PRO A 25 3.40 42.08 13.75
CA PRO A 25 3.60 42.29 12.32
C PRO A 25 4.56 41.23 11.72
N GLY A 26 4.52 41.05 10.40
CA GLY A 26 5.64 40.50 9.62
C GLY A 26 6.02 39.05 9.88
N ASP A 27 5.42 38.13 9.11
CA ASP A 27 6.08 36.91 8.58
C ASP A 27 5.06 35.96 7.91
N TYR A 28 4.17 36.54 7.09
CA TYR A 28 3.05 35.81 6.47
C TYR A 28 3.48 34.71 5.48
N LEU A 29 4.73 34.72 5.02
CA LEU A 29 5.27 33.76 4.05
C LEU A 29 5.77 32.46 4.69
N GLN A 30 6.10 32.45 5.98
CA GLN A 30 6.50 31.22 6.68
C GLN A 30 5.31 30.43 7.20
N THR A 31 4.27 31.11 7.71
CA THR A 31 3.07 30.46 8.24
C THR A 31 2.29 29.74 7.14
N ILE A 32 2.23 30.30 5.92
CA ILE A 32 1.61 29.64 4.76
C ILE A 32 2.37 28.38 4.37
N LYS A 33 3.71 28.40 4.37
CA LYS A 33 4.53 27.21 4.06
C LYS A 33 4.33 26.09 5.07
N LEU A 34 4.29 26.43 6.37
CA LEU A 34 4.01 25.46 7.43
C LEU A 34 2.58 24.90 7.34
N ALA A 35 1.59 25.74 7.06
CA ALA A 35 0.21 25.29 6.87
C ALA A 35 0.04 24.39 5.64
N PHE A 36 0.75 24.65 4.54
CA PHE A 36 0.73 23.81 3.34
C PHE A 36 1.38 22.45 3.59
N VAL A 37 2.51 22.40 4.29
CA VAL A 37 3.18 21.15 4.68
C VAL A 37 2.31 20.34 5.65
N LEU A 38 1.67 21.00 6.62
CA LEU A 38 0.75 20.33 7.55
C LEU A 38 -0.46 19.76 6.80
N THR A 39 -1.01 20.50 5.85
CA THR A 39 -2.15 20.05 5.03
C THR A 39 -1.75 18.87 4.15
N LEU A 40 -0.58 18.92 3.48
CA LEU A 40 -0.06 17.80 2.68
C LEU A 40 0.22 16.54 3.51
N LEU A 41 0.71 16.68 4.73
CA LEU A 41 0.94 15.53 5.64
C LEU A 41 -0.36 14.86 6.09
N VAL A 42 -1.47 15.61 6.21
CA VAL A 42 -2.77 15.04 6.58
C VAL A 42 -3.48 14.37 5.39
N PHE A 43 -3.19 14.75 4.14
CA PHE A 43 -3.78 14.10 2.95
C PHE A 43 -3.00 12.87 2.46
N ALA A 44 -1.75 12.67 2.87
CA ALA A 44 -0.96 11.50 2.47
C ALA A 44 -1.37 10.19 3.18
N SER A 45 -2.27 10.23 4.16
CA SER A 45 -2.69 9.05 4.94
C SER A 45 -3.84 8.25 4.33
N VAL A 46 -4.31 8.58 3.12
CA VAL A 46 -5.43 7.87 2.46
C VAL A 46 -5.01 7.27 1.11
N ALA A 47 -4.11 6.27 1.15
CA ALA A 47 -3.91 5.33 0.05
C ALA A 47 -3.34 3.96 0.47
N ASN A 48 -3.03 3.74 1.74
CA ASN A 48 -2.80 2.38 2.21
C ASN A 48 -4.15 1.81 2.63
N ALA A 49 -4.82 1.15 1.67
CA ALA A 49 -5.73 0.08 2.03
C ALA A 49 -4.90 -0.92 2.84
N GLU A 50 -4.94 -0.76 4.16
CA GLU A 50 -4.46 -1.71 5.13
C GLU A 50 -5.14 -3.03 4.76
N GLN A 51 -4.38 -3.90 4.09
CA GLN A 51 -4.85 -5.19 3.65
C GLN A 51 -5.08 -5.99 4.93
N GLU A 52 -6.30 -5.93 5.47
CA GLU A 52 -6.69 -6.72 6.63
C GLU A 52 -6.27 -8.17 6.35
N PRO A 53 -5.53 -8.82 7.27
CA PRO A 53 -5.06 -10.16 7.05
C PRO A 53 -6.28 -11.07 6.81
N CYS A 54 -6.38 -11.58 5.58
CA CYS A 54 -7.46 -12.47 5.17
C CYS A 54 -7.51 -13.66 6.14
N ARG A 55 -8.52 -13.69 7.02
CA ARG A 55 -8.65 -14.75 8.03
C ARG A 55 -9.03 -16.10 7.43
N ASN A 56 -9.64 -16.12 6.24
CA ASN A 56 -10.08 -17.35 5.57
C ASN A 56 -9.84 -17.32 4.06
N LEU A 57 -8.94 -18.18 3.58
CA LEU A 57 -8.59 -18.31 2.15
C LEU A 57 -9.64 -19.07 1.32
N ASN A 58 -10.64 -19.68 1.97
CA ASN A 58 -11.74 -20.37 1.26
C ASN A 58 -12.80 -19.39 0.74
N GLU A 59 -12.77 -18.13 1.20
CA GLU A 59 -13.60 -17.08 0.62
C GLU A 59 -13.02 -16.64 -0.72
N GLY A 60 -13.84 -16.69 -1.78
CA GLY A 60 -13.38 -16.39 -3.15
C GLY A 60 -12.68 -15.04 -3.30
N LYS A 61 -13.14 -14.00 -2.59
CA LYS A 61 -12.52 -12.67 -2.57
C LYS A 61 -11.14 -12.65 -1.92
N CYS A 62 -10.97 -13.40 -0.83
CA CYS A 62 -9.69 -13.53 -0.14
C CYS A 62 -8.68 -14.32 -0.98
N ARG A 63 -9.14 -15.38 -1.66
CA ARG A 63 -8.30 -16.15 -2.58
C ARG A 63 -7.77 -15.29 -3.72
N GLU A 64 -8.63 -14.51 -4.37
CA GLU A 64 -8.23 -13.60 -5.45
C GLU A 64 -7.25 -12.52 -4.98
N SER A 65 -7.49 -11.92 -3.81
CA SER A 65 -6.56 -10.95 -3.22
C SER A 65 -5.19 -11.59 -2.92
N ASN A 66 -5.17 -12.82 -2.42
CA ASN A 66 -3.95 -13.55 -2.12
C ASN A 66 -3.18 -13.93 -3.40
N GLU A 67 -3.87 -14.41 -4.44
CA GLU A 67 -3.27 -14.67 -5.76
C GLU A 67 -2.62 -13.41 -6.34
N SER A 68 -3.32 -12.28 -6.28
CA SER A 68 -2.80 -10.99 -6.75
C SER A 68 -1.52 -10.59 -5.99
N ARG A 69 -1.54 -10.73 -4.66
CA ARG A 69 -0.36 -10.44 -3.82
C ARG A 69 0.83 -11.34 -4.17
N CYS A 70 0.60 -12.63 -4.39
CA CYS A 70 1.68 -13.55 -4.78
C CYS A 70 2.24 -13.25 -6.17
N ARG A 71 1.38 -12.85 -7.10
CA ARG A 71 1.79 -12.36 -8.42
C ARG A 71 2.69 -11.13 -8.31
N GLU A 72 2.30 -10.16 -7.49
CA GLU A 72 3.09 -8.95 -7.24
C GLU A 72 4.46 -9.30 -6.64
N MET A 73 4.53 -10.27 -5.71
CA MET A 73 5.79 -10.76 -5.17
C MET A 73 6.68 -11.40 -6.25
N ASN A 74 6.12 -12.27 -7.10
CA ASN A 74 6.83 -12.87 -8.24
C ASN A 74 7.42 -11.78 -9.16
N GLU A 75 6.60 -10.78 -9.53
CA GLU A 75 7.01 -9.70 -10.44
C GLU A 75 8.05 -8.79 -9.81
N SER A 76 7.86 -8.41 -8.54
CA SER A 76 8.78 -7.53 -7.81
C SER A 76 10.16 -8.19 -7.65
N MET A 77 10.20 -9.47 -7.29
CA MET A 77 11.48 -10.20 -7.14
C MET A 77 12.19 -10.36 -8.49
N LEU A 78 11.45 -10.72 -9.54
CA LEU A 78 12.01 -10.83 -10.88
C LEU A 78 12.58 -9.49 -11.36
N GLN A 79 11.86 -8.40 -11.10
CA GLN A 79 12.32 -7.05 -11.45
C GLN A 79 13.58 -6.66 -10.67
N MET A 80 13.66 -7.02 -9.38
CA MET A 80 14.86 -6.82 -8.56
C MET A 80 16.07 -7.56 -9.14
N MET A 81 15.90 -8.82 -9.55
CA MET A 81 16.99 -9.60 -10.18
C MET A 81 17.48 -8.97 -11.48
N LYS A 82 16.57 -8.39 -12.27
CA LYS A 82 16.89 -7.70 -13.53
C LYS A 82 17.59 -6.36 -13.31
N SER A 83 17.26 -5.65 -12.24
CA SER A 83 17.81 -4.32 -11.93
C SER A 83 19.07 -4.35 -11.07
N THR A 84 19.42 -5.51 -10.51
CA THR A 84 20.62 -5.67 -9.67
C THR A 84 21.88 -5.47 -10.53
N PRO A 85 22.72 -4.45 -10.22
CA PRO A 85 23.97 -4.24 -10.94
C PRO A 85 24.97 -5.34 -10.59
N LEU A 86 25.66 -5.86 -11.61
CA LEU A 86 26.66 -6.92 -11.50
C LEU A 86 27.92 -6.52 -12.25
N ASP A 87 29.08 -6.61 -11.59
CA ASP A 87 30.34 -6.11 -12.15
C ASP A 87 31.16 -7.19 -12.86
N LYS A 88 30.95 -8.47 -12.52
CA LYS A 88 31.73 -9.57 -13.07
C LYS A 88 31.01 -10.22 -14.26
N PRO A 89 31.69 -10.44 -15.41
CA PRO A 89 31.08 -11.08 -16.58
C PRO A 89 30.44 -12.45 -16.29
N ARG A 90 31.06 -13.24 -15.40
CA ARG A 90 30.53 -14.55 -14.99
C ARG A 90 29.22 -14.43 -14.22
N ASP A 91 29.11 -13.42 -13.35
CA ASP A 91 27.93 -13.22 -12.51
C ASP A 91 26.78 -12.67 -13.35
N ILE A 92 27.09 -11.80 -14.32
CA ILE A 92 26.12 -11.31 -15.32
C ILE A 92 25.50 -12.49 -16.09
N GLU A 93 26.32 -13.40 -16.60
CA GLU A 93 25.81 -14.53 -17.39
C GLU A 93 25.00 -15.50 -16.54
N ARG A 94 25.50 -15.84 -15.34
CA ARG A 94 24.76 -16.66 -14.37
C ARG A 94 23.41 -16.04 -14.00
N ASN A 95 23.37 -14.72 -13.80
CA ASN A 95 22.13 -14.02 -13.47
C ASN A 95 21.14 -14.03 -14.64
N LYS A 96 21.61 -13.87 -15.89
CA LYS A 96 20.75 -13.99 -17.08
C LYS A 96 20.13 -15.38 -17.20
N GLU A 97 20.92 -16.42 -17.00
CA GLU A 97 20.43 -17.81 -17.01
C GLU A 97 19.38 -18.04 -15.91
N LEU A 98 19.60 -17.48 -14.73
CA LEU A 98 18.64 -17.56 -13.62
C LEU A 98 17.33 -16.85 -13.96
N ILE A 99 17.41 -15.61 -14.44
CA ILE A 99 16.25 -14.82 -14.86
C ILE A 99 15.46 -15.59 -15.91
N ALA A 100 16.11 -16.10 -16.95
CA ALA A 100 15.44 -16.87 -18.02
C ALA A 100 14.76 -18.13 -17.48
N ARG A 101 15.40 -18.84 -16.54
CA ARG A 101 14.82 -20.02 -15.89
C ARG A 101 13.57 -19.67 -15.08
N VAL A 102 13.62 -18.60 -14.30
CA VAL A 102 12.49 -18.12 -13.50
C VAL A 102 11.35 -17.65 -14.40
N GLU A 103 11.63 -16.88 -15.46
CA GLU A 103 10.60 -16.41 -16.41
C GLU A 103 9.89 -17.56 -17.12
N THR A 104 10.66 -18.56 -17.53
CA THR A 104 10.12 -19.79 -18.14
C THR A 104 9.21 -20.51 -17.14
N MET A 105 9.68 -20.72 -15.91
CA MET A 105 8.91 -21.37 -14.86
C MET A 105 7.60 -20.63 -14.57
N LEU A 106 7.62 -19.30 -14.41
CA LEU A 106 6.41 -18.51 -14.15
C LEU A 106 5.42 -18.59 -15.33
N THR A 107 5.94 -18.53 -16.56
CA THR A 107 5.12 -18.64 -17.78
C THR A 107 4.46 -20.01 -17.89
N ASP A 108 5.21 -21.08 -17.64
CA ASP A 108 4.71 -22.44 -17.72
C ASP A 108 3.71 -22.75 -16.61
N ASN A 109 3.96 -22.28 -15.39
CA ASN A 109 3.02 -22.40 -14.28
C ASN A 109 1.69 -21.71 -14.58
N ARG A 110 1.72 -20.49 -15.12
CA ARG A 110 0.52 -19.74 -15.53
C ARG A 110 -0.24 -20.47 -16.65
N ARG A 111 0.47 -21.05 -17.63
CA ARG A 111 -0.14 -21.86 -18.69
C ARG A 111 -0.82 -23.12 -18.15
N GLN A 112 -0.24 -23.73 -17.12
CA GLN A 112 -0.76 -24.93 -16.46
C GLN A 112 -1.83 -24.63 -15.41
N GLY A 113 -2.12 -23.35 -15.14
CA GLY A 113 -3.09 -22.95 -14.11
C GLY A 113 -2.60 -23.20 -12.68
N VAL A 114 -1.28 -23.28 -12.47
CA VAL A 114 -0.67 -23.33 -11.13
C VAL A 114 -0.90 -21.99 -10.44
N ASP A 115 -1.23 -22.03 -9.15
CA ASP A 115 -1.46 -20.82 -8.36
C ASP A 115 -0.20 -19.96 -8.21
N GLU A 116 -0.37 -18.65 -8.11
CA GLU A 116 0.74 -17.69 -8.06
C GLU A 116 1.53 -17.83 -6.77
N CYS A 117 0.89 -18.23 -5.67
CA CYS A 117 1.56 -18.46 -4.38
C CYS A 117 2.44 -19.72 -4.38
N ARG A 118 2.01 -20.77 -5.09
CA ARG A 118 2.83 -21.95 -5.35
C ARG A 118 4.00 -21.61 -6.24
N SER A 119 3.75 -20.83 -7.29
CA SER A 119 4.81 -20.31 -8.17
C SER A 119 5.83 -19.48 -7.39
N TRP A 120 5.37 -18.69 -6.42
CA TRP A 120 6.25 -17.95 -5.51
C TRP A 120 7.13 -18.86 -4.65
N MET A 121 6.59 -19.95 -4.10
CA MET A 121 7.41 -20.93 -3.37
C MET A 121 8.46 -21.60 -4.25
N ASP A 122 8.10 -21.95 -5.49
CA ASP A 122 9.02 -22.57 -6.45
C ASP A 122 10.10 -21.58 -6.91
N PHE A 123 9.75 -20.30 -7.11
CA PHE A 123 10.71 -19.22 -7.33
C PHE A 123 11.73 -19.17 -6.18
N ASN A 124 11.27 -19.06 -4.93
CA ASN A 124 12.17 -18.98 -3.77
C ASN A 124 13.11 -20.20 -3.70
N ARG A 125 12.62 -21.39 -4.02
CA ARG A 125 13.46 -22.59 -4.08
C ARG A 125 14.59 -22.48 -5.12
N ILE A 126 14.30 -21.90 -6.29
CA ILE A 126 15.29 -21.68 -7.34
C ILE A 126 16.38 -20.70 -6.88
N ILE A 127 16.01 -19.61 -6.21
CA ILE A 127 16.98 -18.62 -5.71
C ILE A 127 17.87 -19.22 -4.61
N VAL A 128 17.28 -19.94 -3.65
CA VAL A 128 18.01 -20.46 -2.48
C VAL A 128 19.01 -21.56 -2.86
N HIS A 129 18.73 -22.33 -3.92
CA HIS A 129 19.58 -23.43 -4.37
C HIS A 129 20.45 -23.09 -5.60
N GLN A 130 20.73 -21.80 -5.80
CA GLN A 130 21.50 -21.31 -6.95
C GLN A 130 23.02 -21.50 -6.82
#